data_AF-A0A359E5M7-F1
#
_entry.id   AF-A0A359E5M7-F1
#
_cell.length_a   1.000
_cell.length_b   1.000
_cell.length_c   1.000
_cell.angle_alpha   90.00
_cell.angle_beta   90.00
_cell.angle_gamma   90.00
#
_symmetry.space_group_name_H-M   'P 1'
#
loop_
_entity.id
_entity.type
_entity.pdbx_description
1 polymer ?
#
loop_
_entity_poly.entity_id
_entity_poly.type
_entity_poly.pdbx_seq_one_letter_code
_entity_poly.pdbx_strand_id
1 'polypeptide(L)'
;MKNLHSLDLPEKEQSKLDKACGLYAANSNIHFKVLKQSEHELIIRVHQNETVSGKYLDAKELISRTKGLFSEFFPNHDTHVRPLPFRPPNK
;
A
#
# COMPACT_ATOMS: atom_id res chain seq x y z
N MET A 1 10.39 -5.14 -4.28
CA MET A 1 10.41 -3.90 -3.45
C MET A 1 9.61 -4.18 -2.19
N LYS A 2 10.25 -4.48 -1.05
CA LYS A 2 9.58 -4.72 0.24
C LYS A 2 10.39 -4.04 1.35
N ASN A 3 9.90 -2.92 1.86
CA ASN A 3 10.41 -2.27 3.07
C ASN A 3 9.45 -2.49 4.26
N LEU A 4 8.58 -3.49 4.19
CA LEU A 4 7.64 -3.78 5.28
C LEU A 4 8.35 -4.30 6.53
N HIS A 5 9.52 -4.95 6.36
CA HIS A 5 10.34 -5.47 7.45
C HIS A 5 11.04 -4.38 8.28
N SER A 6 11.11 -3.15 7.78
CA SER A 6 11.66 -2.01 8.53
C SER A 6 10.61 -1.27 9.34
N LEU A 7 9.39 -1.82 9.44
CA LEU A 7 8.31 -1.24 10.21
C LEU A 7 8.45 -1.60 11.69
N ASP A 8 8.25 -0.62 12.56
CA ASP A 8 8.17 -0.83 14.01
C ASP A 8 6.84 -1.51 14.39
N LEU A 9 6.75 -2.81 14.09
CA LEU A 9 5.62 -3.68 14.39
C LEU A 9 6.12 -5.00 14.97
N PRO A 10 5.36 -5.65 15.87
CA PRO A 10 5.65 -7.01 16.30
C PRO A 10 5.70 -7.97 15.10
N GLU A 11 6.58 -8.97 15.14
CA GLU A 11 6.78 -9.93 14.03
C GLU A 11 5.46 -10.58 13.55
N LYS A 12 4.56 -10.89 14.49
CA LYS A 12 3.23 -11.43 14.19
C LYS A 12 2.38 -10.47 13.33
N GLU A 13 2.43 -9.18 13.63
CA GLU A 13 1.70 -8.15 12.86
C GLU A 13 2.40 -7.86 11.53
N GLN A 14 3.74 -7.87 11.49
CA GLN A 14 4.48 -7.77 10.23
C GLN A 14 4.10 -8.91 9.26
N SER A 15 3.99 -10.14 9.77
CA SER A 15 3.59 -11.30 8.96
C SER A 15 2.16 -11.16 8.40
N LYS A 16 1.23 -10.63 9.21
CA LYS A 16 -0.14 -10.35 8.75
C LYS A 16 -0.17 -9.25 7.69
N LEU A 17 0.56 -8.15 7.91
CA LEU A 17 0.65 -7.05 6.96
C LEU A 17 1.27 -7.52 5.63
N ASP A 18 2.34 -8.34 5.67
CA ASP A 18 2.95 -8.88 4.46
C ASP A 18 1.97 -9.77 3.67
N LYS A 19 1.19 -10.61 4.36
CA LYS A 19 0.12 -11.41 3.72
C LYS A 19 -0.95 -10.53 3.10
N ALA A 20 -1.43 -9.50 3.82
CA ALA A 20 -2.44 -8.59 3.31
C ALA A 20 -1.93 -7.82 2.08
N CYS A 21 -0.70 -7.28 2.11
CA CYS A 21 -0.05 -6.69 0.95
C CYS A 21 0.10 -7.69 -0.21
N GLY A 22 0.42 -8.95 0.09
CA GLY A 22 0.49 -10.03 -0.89
C GLY A 22 -0.83 -10.28 -1.62
N LEU A 23 -1.97 -10.20 -0.92
CA LEU A 23 -3.30 -10.32 -1.54
C LEU A 23 -3.59 -9.19 -2.52
N TYR A 24 -3.23 -7.94 -2.18
CA TYR A 24 -3.36 -6.81 -3.09
C TYR A 24 -2.47 -6.94 -4.34
N ALA A 25 -1.25 -7.44 -4.18
CA ALA A 25 -0.35 -7.73 -5.28
C ALA A 25 -0.92 -8.83 -6.20
N ALA A 26 -1.42 -9.92 -5.63
CA ALA A 26 -1.96 -11.05 -6.40
C ALA A 26 -3.26 -10.69 -7.14
N ASN A 27 -4.19 -9.97 -6.49
CA ASN A 27 -5.52 -9.75 -7.04
C ASN A 27 -5.64 -8.50 -7.92
N SER A 28 -4.77 -7.51 -7.71
CA SER A 28 -4.90 -6.20 -8.38
C SER A 28 -3.58 -5.60 -8.84
N ASN A 29 -2.47 -6.33 -8.70
CA ASN A 29 -1.12 -5.87 -9.02
C ASN A 29 -0.78 -4.53 -8.33
N ILE A 30 -1.26 -4.38 -7.08
CA ILE A 30 -1.02 -3.20 -6.25
C ILE A 30 0.16 -3.48 -5.33
N HIS A 31 1.08 -2.55 -5.27
CA HIS A 31 2.31 -2.65 -4.49
C HIS A 31 2.44 -1.44 -3.57
N PHE A 32 2.92 -1.69 -2.36
CA PHE A 32 3.12 -0.69 -1.32
C PHE A 32 4.60 -0.53 -1.02
N LYS A 33 5.04 0.70 -0.84
CA LYS A 33 6.40 1.05 -0.42
C LYS A 33 6.33 2.08 0.70
N VAL A 34 6.78 1.67 1.88
CA VAL A 34 6.99 2.60 3.01
C VAL A 34 8.15 3.53 2.64
N LEU A 35 7.88 4.84 2.65
CA LEU A 35 8.86 5.88 2.37
C LEU A 35 9.45 6.45 3.66
N LYS A 36 8.62 6.61 4.70
CA LYS A 36 9.01 7.13 6.00
C LYS A 36 8.06 6.57 7.06
N GLN A 37 8.62 6.24 8.21
CA GLN A 37 7.90 6.00 9.45
C GLN A 37 8.50 6.89 10.53
N SER A 38 7.65 7.55 11.31
CA SER A 38 8.01 8.25 12.55
C SER A 38 7.05 7.82 13.67
N GLU A 39 7.14 8.45 14.84
CA GLU A 39 6.28 8.16 15.99
C GLU A 39 4.79 8.41 15.69
N HIS A 40 4.46 9.38 14.84
CA HIS A 40 3.08 9.79 14.54
C HIS A 40 2.74 9.86 13.05
N GLU A 41 3.70 9.68 12.14
CA GLU A 41 3.45 9.75 10.71
C GLU A 41 3.88 8.48 9.99
N LEU A 42 3.07 8.06 9.02
CA LEU A 42 3.41 6.98 8.10
C LEU A 42 3.24 7.47 6.67
N ILE A 43 4.33 7.50 5.91
CA ILE A 43 4.30 7.91 4.49
C ILE A 43 4.45 6.68 3.62
N ILE A 44 3.43 6.40 2.81
CA ILE A 44 3.35 5.21 1.97
C ILE A 44 3.17 5.62 0.51
N ARG A 45 4.02 5.09 -0.36
CA ARG A 45 3.77 5.09 -1.80
C ARG A 45 2.98 3.85 -2.16
N VAL A 46 1.89 4.03 -2.89
CA VAL A 46 1.12 2.92 -3.45
C VAL A 46 1.13 3.07 -4.96
N HIS A 47 1.38 1.99 -5.68
CA HIS A 47 1.27 1.98 -7.14
C HIS A 47 0.55 0.73 -7.61
N GLN A 48 -0.20 0.88 -8.69
CA GLN A 48 -0.77 -0.25 -9.40
C GLN A 48 0.02 -0.43 -10.71
N ASN A 49 0.33 -1.67 -11.04
CA ASN A 49 0.90 -2.02 -12.34
C ASN A 49 -0.21 -2.52 -13.28
N GLU A 50 0.15 -2.79 -14.53
CA GLU A 50 -0.78 -3.34 -15.51
C GLU A 50 -1.45 -4.62 -14.98
N THR A 51 -2.75 -4.75 -15.21
CA THR A 51 -3.54 -5.92 -14.83
C THR A 51 -4.16 -6.54 -16.07
N VAL A 52 -4.22 -7.87 -16.11
CA VAL A 52 -4.82 -8.63 -17.24
C VAL A 52 -6.30 -8.27 -17.44
N SER A 53 -6.99 -7.90 -16.36
CA SER A 53 -8.41 -7.51 -16.41
C SER A 53 -8.64 -6.10 -16.96
N GLY A 54 -7.59 -5.28 -17.12
CA GLY A 54 -7.70 -3.89 -17.51
C GLY A 54 -8.39 -2.99 -16.47
N LYS A 55 -8.61 -3.49 -15.24
CA LYS A 55 -9.25 -2.74 -14.16
C LYS A 55 -8.19 -1.95 -13.40
N TYR A 56 -8.22 -0.63 -13.58
CA TYR A 56 -7.30 0.30 -12.93
C TYR A 56 -8.02 1.15 -11.90
N LEU A 57 -7.39 1.26 -10.73
CA LEU A 57 -7.87 2.10 -9.65
C LEU A 57 -7.35 3.51 -9.84
N ASP A 58 -8.21 4.48 -9.56
CA ASP A 58 -7.79 5.87 -9.52
C ASP A 58 -7.00 6.20 -8.23
N ALA A 59 -6.52 7.42 -8.14
CA ALA A 59 -5.75 7.87 -6.98
C ALA A 59 -6.56 7.81 -5.67
N LYS A 60 -7.87 8.12 -5.70
CA LYS A 60 -8.72 8.15 -4.50
C LYS A 60 -8.91 6.75 -3.94
N GLU A 61 -9.18 5.80 -4.82
CA GLU A 61 -9.39 4.40 -4.48
C GLU A 61 -8.10 3.75 -3.93
N LEU A 62 -6.95 4.06 -4.53
CA LEU A 62 -5.64 3.64 -4.02
C LEU A 62 -5.36 4.22 -2.63
N ILE A 63 -5.67 5.50 -2.42
CA ILE A 63 -5.52 6.14 -1.10
C ILE A 63 -6.42 5.45 -0.07
N SER A 64 -7.70 5.25 -0.41
CA SER A 64 -8.69 4.64 0.49
C SER A 64 -8.26 3.24 0.94
N ARG A 65 -7.89 2.36 0.00
CA ARG A 65 -7.44 0.99 0.30
C ARG A 65 -6.15 0.97 1.12
N THR A 66 -5.21 1.86 0.81
CA THR A 66 -3.95 1.96 1.57
C THR A 66 -4.23 2.41 3.00
N LYS A 67 -5.04 3.46 3.19
CA LYS A 67 -5.39 3.94 4.54
C LYS A 67 -6.12 2.87 5.34
N GLY A 68 -7.13 2.22 4.75
CA GLY A 68 -7.88 1.15 5.41
C GLY A 68 -7.00 -0.02 5.85
N LEU A 69 -6.07 -0.45 4.98
CA LEU A 69 -5.12 -1.51 5.34
C LEU A 69 -4.19 -1.08 6.49
N PHE A 70 -3.53 0.07 6.36
CA PHE A 70 -2.47 0.46 7.30
C PHE A 70 -3.01 1.02 8.62
N SER A 71 -4.24 1.53 8.67
CA SER A 71 -4.88 1.96 9.92
C SER A 71 -5.12 0.83 10.92
N GLU A 72 -5.23 -0.41 10.46
CA GLU A 72 -5.35 -1.58 11.35
C GLU A 72 -4.05 -1.85 12.13
N PHE A 73 -2.90 -1.51 11.53
CA PHE A 73 -1.58 -1.75 12.11
C PHE A 73 -1.00 -0.52 12.80
N PHE A 74 -1.36 0.68 12.33
CA PHE A 74 -0.89 1.97 12.83
C PHE A 74 -2.08 2.89 13.14
N PRO A 75 -2.94 2.55 14.12
CA PRO A 75 -4.17 3.29 14.40
C PRO A 75 -3.94 4.72 14.90
N ASN A 76 -2.76 5.01 15.45
CA ASN A 76 -2.39 6.31 16.00
C ASN A 76 -1.51 7.16 15.06
N HIS A 77 -1.24 6.69 13.84
CA HIS A 77 -0.41 7.41 12.88
C HIS A 77 -1.26 8.17 11.86
N ASP A 78 -0.88 9.40 11.55
CA ASP A 78 -1.37 10.05 10.35
C ASP A 78 -0.72 9.39 9.12
N THR A 79 -1.56 8.72 8.34
CA THR A 79 -1.12 7.96 7.16
C THR A 79 -1.23 8.83 5.91
N HIS A 80 -0.08 9.28 5.40
CA HIS A 80 0.04 10.02 4.14
C HIS A 80 0.30 9.07 2.98
N VAL A 81 -0.64 9.01 2.05
CA VAL A 81 -0.54 8.12 0.89
C VAL A 81 -0.14 8.90 -0.36
N ARG A 82 0.86 8.40 -1.08
CA ARG A 82 1.35 8.92 -2.36
C ARG A 82 0.98 7.92 -3.48
N PRO A 83 -0.22 8.06 -4.09
CA PRO A 83 -0.67 7.13 -5.12
C PRO A 83 0.02 7.38 -6.46
N LEU A 84 0.33 6.29 -7.16
CA LEU A 84 0.77 6.26 -8.55
C LEU A 84 -0.17 5.31 -9.32
N PRO A 85 -1.33 5.80 -9.76
CA PRO A 85 -2.27 4.99 -10.53
C PRO A 85 -1.66 4.61 -11.88
N PHE A 86 -1.96 3.40 -12.34
CA PHE A 86 -1.59 2.99 -13.69
C PHE A 86 -2.39 3.79 -14.71
N ARG A 87 -1.70 4.34 -15.71
CA ARG A 87 -2.34 4.94 -16.88
C ARG A 87 -1.92 4.13 -18.09
N PRO A 88 -2.83 3.40 -18.75
CA PRO A 88 -2.49 2.73 -19.99
C PRO A 88 -2.02 3.78 -21.01
N PRO A 89 -1.01 3.46 -21.84
CA PRO A 89 -0.62 4.35 -22.93
C PRO A 89 -1.83 4.58 -23.83
N ASN A 90 -2.14 5.84 -24.13
CA ASN A 90 -3.13 6.17 -25.15
C ASN A 90 -2.67 5.51 -26.46
N LYS A 91 -3.49 4.59 -26.99
CA LYS A 91 -3.30 4.02 -28.33
C LYS A 91 -3.54 5.09 -29.40
#